data_AF-A0AAV1KQ90-F1
#
_entry.id   AF-A0AAV1KQ90-F1
#
_cell.length_a   1.000
_cell.length_b   1.000
_cell.length_c   1.000
_cell.angle_alpha   90.00
_cell.angle_beta   90.00
_cell.angle_gamma   90.00
#
_symmetry.space_group_name_H-M   'P 1'
#
loop_
_entity.id
_entity.type
_entity.pdbx_description
1 polymer ?
#
loop_
_entity_poly.entity_id
_entity_poly.type
_entity_poly.pdbx_seq_one_letter_code
_entity_poly.pdbx_strand_id
1 'polypeptide(L)'
;MDWIHCNKCFIQLEQGIVLHLTSCGHMFCNNCLDDGAKQSTCFVCRVPCSTMKLVPDMNPEVQDYFTDPEEIIRKSCEVLQFQRQHRRRLLSYLLQSTKKFYKARTELKRMAELCQKQHKQLKEYQNMIKSLEAQLANQTKQASPFNIPISPSSNLSPSFIQTTPTYKRTAKSTPYSQTYQSNLVTPARISKHRSSGISAQSQRSNTSNKISSTVFTPPTPESAGYTNFLKNL
;
A
#
# COMPACT_ATOMS: atom_id res chain seq x y z
N MET A 1 -10.21 45.09 15.73
CA MET A 1 -8.78 45.44 15.91
C MET A 1 -8.69 46.66 16.82
N ASP A 2 -9.06 46.48 18.08
CA ASP A 2 -9.07 47.51 19.13
C ASP A 2 -7.66 47.85 19.67
N TRP A 3 -6.68 46.99 19.43
CA TRP A 3 -5.31 47.18 19.89
C TRP A 3 -4.38 47.86 18.88
N ILE A 4 -4.77 47.99 17.60
CA ILE A 4 -3.90 48.56 16.57
C ILE A 4 -3.92 50.10 16.67
N HIS A 5 -2.78 50.69 16.99
CA HIS A 5 -2.63 52.13 17.20
C HIS A 5 -1.23 52.63 16.84
N CYS A 6 -1.08 53.95 16.71
CA CYS A 6 0.23 54.59 16.63
C CYS A 6 0.93 54.59 18.00
N ASN A 7 2.12 54.02 18.12
CA ASN A 7 2.88 53.96 19.36
C ASN A 7 3.47 55.32 19.81
N LYS A 8 3.29 56.41 19.04
CA LYS A 8 3.70 57.78 19.44
C LYS A 8 2.53 58.61 19.97
N CYS A 9 1.43 58.67 19.24
CA CYS A 9 0.28 59.52 19.59
C CYS A 9 -0.97 58.74 20.05
N PHE A 10 -0.90 57.40 20.09
CA PHE A 10 -1.98 56.50 20.52
C PHE A 10 -3.28 56.58 19.71
N ILE A 11 -3.27 57.24 18.54
CA ILE A 11 -4.41 57.21 17.63
C ILE A 11 -4.63 55.79 17.10
N GLN A 12 -5.85 55.30 17.21
CA GLN A 12 -6.24 53.99 16.68
C GLN A 12 -6.33 54.02 15.15
N LEU A 13 -6.28 52.84 14.53
CA LEU A 13 -6.45 52.71 13.09
C LEU A 13 -7.91 53.02 12.69
N GLU A 14 -8.13 54.19 12.09
CA GLU A 14 -9.42 54.66 11.58
C GLU A 14 -9.36 54.98 10.07
N GLN A 15 -10.51 55.27 9.45
CA GLN A 15 -10.57 55.64 8.03
C GLN A 15 -9.75 56.91 7.77
N GLY A 16 -8.80 56.83 6.83
CA GLY A 16 -7.92 57.94 6.45
C GLY A 16 -6.58 57.99 7.19
N ILE A 17 -6.37 57.15 8.21
CA ILE A 17 -5.08 57.01 8.90
C ILE A 17 -4.31 55.85 8.30
N VAL A 18 -3.07 56.10 7.87
CA VAL A 18 -2.16 55.05 7.38
C VAL A 18 -1.13 54.75 8.46
N LEU A 19 -1.12 53.51 8.95
CA LEU A 19 -0.08 53.02 9.85
C LEU A 19 1.08 52.41 9.07
N HIS A 20 2.28 52.63 9.59
CA HIS A 20 3.51 52.05 9.10
C HIS A 20 4.14 51.22 10.21
N LEU A 21 4.58 50.00 9.88
CA LEU A 21 5.27 49.08 10.77
C LEU A 21 6.78 49.24 10.58
N THR A 22 7.51 49.34 11.68
CA THR A 22 8.98 49.34 11.66
C THR A 22 9.55 47.93 11.74
N SER A 23 10.80 47.74 11.29
CA SER A 23 11.51 46.46 11.44
C SER A 23 11.73 46.02 12.90
N CYS A 24 11.58 46.93 13.86
CA CYS A 24 11.60 46.61 15.30
C CYS A 24 10.21 46.36 15.90
N GLY A 25 9.15 46.34 15.10
CA GLY A 25 7.79 45.97 15.52
C GLY A 25 6.91 47.11 16.06
N HIS A 26 7.36 48.36 16.02
CA HIS A 26 6.55 49.51 16.43
C HIS A 26 5.77 50.08 15.24
N MET A 27 4.59 50.62 15.51
CA MET A 27 3.68 51.18 14.51
C MET A 27 3.55 52.69 14.67
N PHE A 28 3.59 53.44 13.56
CA PHE A 28 3.43 54.89 13.55
C PHE A 28 2.48 55.35 12.46
N CYS A 29 1.61 56.33 12.75
CA CYS A 29 0.76 56.94 11.73
C CYS A 29 1.56 57.86 10.81
N ASN A 30 1.04 58.07 9.60
CA ASN A 30 1.60 58.99 8.61
C ASN A 30 1.90 60.37 9.19
N ASN A 31 0.97 60.98 9.95
CA ASN A 31 1.19 62.29 10.57
C ASN A 31 2.43 62.31 11.48
N CYS A 32 2.61 61.28 12.31
CA CYS A 32 3.75 61.18 13.21
C CYS A 32 5.09 60.96 12.50
N LEU A 33 5.07 60.36 11.31
CA LEU A 33 6.26 60.15 10.48
C LEU A 33 6.60 61.40 9.66
N ASP A 34 5.59 62.08 9.12
CA ASP A 34 5.75 63.31 8.33
C ASP A 34 6.32 64.45 9.19
N ASP A 35 5.90 64.55 10.46
CA ASP A 35 6.46 65.49 11.45
C ASP A 35 7.95 65.22 11.77
N GLY A 36 8.43 64.01 11.48
CA GLY A 36 9.76 63.51 11.86
C GLY A 36 10.65 63.12 10.68
N ALA A 37 10.32 63.60 9.47
CA ALA A 37 10.77 63.13 8.14
C ALA A 37 12.28 63.02 7.84
N LYS A 38 13.17 63.07 8.84
CA LYS A 38 14.63 62.95 8.66
C LYS A 38 15.31 61.84 9.46
N GLN A 39 14.60 61.13 10.33
CA GLN A 39 15.23 60.09 11.15
C GLN A 39 14.66 58.72 10.82
N SER A 40 15.49 57.87 10.21
CA SER A 40 15.25 56.43 10.07
C SER A 40 15.37 55.70 11.41
N THR A 41 14.94 56.32 12.51
CA THR A 41 15.05 55.81 13.88
C THR A 41 13.66 55.68 14.49
N CYS A 42 13.44 54.60 15.23
CA CYS A 42 12.18 54.35 15.89
C CYS A 42 11.92 55.37 17.02
N PHE A 43 10.72 55.95 17.11
CA PHE A 43 10.38 56.88 18.20
C PHE A 43 10.31 56.22 19.58
N VAL A 44 10.11 54.89 19.64
CA VAL A 44 10.01 54.14 20.90
C VAL A 44 11.38 53.63 21.34
N CYS A 45 12.03 52.78 20.53
CA CYS A 45 13.30 52.16 20.93
C CYS A 45 14.55 52.93 20.50
N ARG A 46 14.41 54.01 19.71
CA ARG A 46 15.52 54.87 19.22
C ARG A 46 16.57 54.15 18.35
N VAL A 47 16.28 52.93 17.91
CA VAL A 47 17.15 52.16 17.00
C VAL A 47 16.87 52.54 15.54
N PRO A 48 17.88 52.59 14.65
CA PRO A 48 17.67 52.71 13.22
C PRO A 48 16.84 51.54 12.67
N CYS A 49 15.73 51.82 12.00
CA CYS A 49 14.80 50.80 11.51
C CYS A 49 14.26 51.17 10.13
N SER A 50 14.01 50.16 9.30
CA SER A 50 13.21 50.34 8.09
C SER A 50 11.73 50.44 8.46
N THR A 51 10.94 51.05 7.58
CA THR A 51 9.50 51.21 7.72
C THR A 51 8.80 50.64 6.50
N MET A 52 7.64 50.01 6.71
CA MET A 52 6.77 49.52 5.66
C MET A 52 5.32 49.93 5.96
N LYS A 53 4.52 50.18 4.93
CA LYS A 53 3.09 50.43 5.11
C LYS A 53 2.41 49.16 5.58
N LEU A 54 1.51 49.28 6.57
CA LEU A 54 0.80 48.14 7.12
C LEU A 54 -0.23 47.57 6.14
N VAL A 55 -0.80 48.39 5.25
CA VAL A 55 -1.71 47.98 4.16
C VAL A 55 -1.40 48.87 2.95
N PRO A 56 -1.34 48.36 1.70
CA PRO A 56 -1.52 46.97 1.24
C PRO A 56 -0.22 46.14 1.21
N ASP A 57 0.93 46.72 1.55
CA ASP A 57 2.26 46.13 1.31
C ASP A 57 2.68 45.06 2.34
N MET A 58 1.71 44.46 3.05
CA MET A 58 1.96 43.54 4.14
C MET A 58 2.38 42.17 3.65
N ASN A 59 3.54 41.68 4.12
CA ASN A 59 3.96 40.32 3.84
C ASN A 59 3.00 39.32 4.53
N PRO A 60 2.66 38.18 3.89
CA PRO A 60 1.76 37.17 4.48
C PRO A 60 2.22 36.67 5.86
N GLU A 61 3.52 36.48 6.06
CA GLU A 61 4.08 36.06 7.36
C GLU A 61 3.84 37.10 8.46
N VAL A 62 3.82 38.39 8.09
CA VAL A 62 3.54 39.47 9.03
C VAL A 62 2.03 39.57 9.28
N GLN A 63 1.21 39.24 8.28
CA GLN A 63 -0.26 39.28 8.35
C GLN A 63 -0.83 38.39 9.46
N ASP A 64 -0.17 37.27 9.75
CA ASP A 64 -0.57 36.37 10.83
C ASP A 64 -0.53 37.06 12.21
N TYR A 65 0.41 37.97 12.47
CA TYR A 65 0.46 38.72 13.73
C TYR A 65 -0.71 39.69 13.93
N PHE A 66 -1.41 40.02 12.85
CA PHE A 66 -2.56 40.90 12.86
C PHE A 66 -3.86 40.14 12.65
N THR A 67 -3.80 38.83 12.40
CA THR A 67 -5.00 38.00 12.27
C THR A 67 -5.53 37.66 13.66
N ASP A 68 -6.84 37.52 13.79
CA ASP A 68 -7.47 37.11 15.05
C ASP A 68 -6.89 35.75 15.51
N PRO A 69 -6.32 35.67 16.74
CA PRO A 69 -5.82 34.41 17.29
C PRO A 69 -6.86 33.29 17.26
N GLU A 70 -8.15 33.59 17.49
CA GLU A 70 -9.22 32.60 17.43
C GLU A 70 -9.37 32.00 16.03
N GLU A 71 -9.22 32.82 14.99
CA GLU A 71 -9.27 32.37 13.59
C GLU A 71 -8.09 31.44 13.26
N ILE A 72 -6.88 31.81 13.70
CA ILE A 72 -5.67 30.99 13.50
C ILE A 72 -5.82 29.64 14.20
N ILE A 73 -6.29 29.65 15.46
CA ILE A 73 -6.53 28.43 16.23
C ILE A 73 -7.58 27.56 15.52
N ARG A 74 -8.70 28.14 15.09
CA ARG A 74 -9.76 27.43 14.38
C ARG A 74 -9.24 26.75 13.12
N LYS A 75 -8.54 27.48 12.24
CA LYS A 75 -7.93 26.92 11.03
C LYS A 75 -6.95 25.79 11.36
N SER A 76 -6.12 25.97 12.39
CA SER A 76 -5.18 24.95 12.85
C SER A 76 -5.90 23.68 13.33
N CYS A 77 -7.00 23.83 14.08
CA CYS A 77 -7.84 22.72 14.51
C CYS A 77 -8.48 21.98 13.33
N GLU A 78 -8.99 22.69 12.32
CA GLU A 78 -9.56 22.10 11.10
C GLU A 78 -8.51 21.26 10.35
N VAL A 79 -7.30 21.79 10.19
CA VAL A 79 -6.17 21.06 9.58
C VAL A 79 -5.84 19.80 10.38
N LEU A 80 -5.76 19.89 11.71
CA LEU A 80 -5.50 18.74 12.57
C LEU A 80 -6.59 17.66 12.45
N GLN A 81 -7.86 18.05 12.39
CA GLN A 81 -8.99 17.13 12.21
C GLN A 81 -8.91 16.41 10.87
N PHE A 82 -8.64 17.15 9.79
CA PHE A 82 -8.45 16.59 8.45
C PHE A 82 -7.34 15.53 8.46
N GLN A 83 -6.16 15.89 8.98
CA GLN A 83 -5.04 14.94 9.07
C GLN A 83 -5.37 13.72 9.94
N ARG A 84 -6.06 13.92 11.07
CA ARG A 84 -6.48 12.83 11.97
C ARG A 84 -7.43 11.87 11.27
N GLN A 85 -8.35 12.37 10.45
CA GLN A 85 -9.27 11.52 9.67
C GLN A 85 -8.51 10.65 8.67
N HIS A 86 -7.55 11.24 7.95
CA HIS A 86 -6.70 10.49 7.01
C HIS A 86 -5.84 9.43 7.71
N ARG A 87 -5.21 9.77 8.84
CA ARG A 87 -4.45 8.80 9.66
C ARG A 87 -5.33 7.63 10.11
N ARG A 88 -6.57 7.91 10.55
CA ARG A 88 -7.51 6.86 10.98
C ARG A 88 -7.87 5.90 9.83
N ARG A 89 -8.13 6.44 8.63
CA ARG A 89 -8.43 5.65 7.44
C ARG A 89 -7.26 4.75 7.06
N LEU A 90 -6.05 5.29 7.03
CA LEU A 90 -4.83 4.54 6.75
C LEU A 90 -4.62 3.40 7.76
N LEU A 91 -4.73 3.69 9.05
CA LEU A 91 -4.53 2.69 10.10
C LEU A 91 -5.56 1.55 10.01
N SER A 92 -6.82 1.90 9.69
CA SER A 92 -7.89 0.92 9.48
C SER A 92 -7.59 -0.01 8.30
N TYR A 93 -7.13 0.55 7.18
CA TYR A 93 -6.72 -0.21 5.99
C TYR A 93 -5.55 -1.15 6.29
N LEU A 94 -4.50 -0.65 6.96
CA LEU A 94 -3.32 -1.45 7.31
C LEU A 94 -3.71 -2.59 8.25
N LEU A 95 -4.52 -2.32 9.28
CA LEU A 95 -5.00 -3.35 10.19
C LEU A 95 -5.81 -4.43 9.46
N GLN A 96 -6.68 -4.04 8.54
CA GLN A 96 -7.47 -4.99 7.76
C GLN A 96 -6.60 -5.83 6.82
N SER A 97 -5.61 -5.19 6.18
CA SER A 97 -4.65 -5.86 5.30
C SER A 97 -3.82 -6.88 6.06
N THR A 98 -3.32 -6.52 7.24
CA THR A 98 -2.61 -7.42 8.15
C THR A 98 -3.48 -8.60 8.57
N LYS A 99 -4.75 -8.37 8.93
CA LYS A 99 -5.69 -9.46 9.25
C LYS A 99 -5.91 -10.41 8.06
N LYS A 100 -6.05 -9.89 6.85
CA LYS A 100 -6.19 -10.69 5.62
C LYS A 100 -4.94 -11.53 5.37
N PHE A 101 -3.75 -10.93 5.51
CA PHE A 101 -2.48 -11.64 5.39
C PHE A 101 -2.37 -12.81 6.37
N TYR A 102 -2.65 -12.58 7.66
CA TYR A 102 -2.59 -13.66 8.65
C TYR A 102 -3.60 -14.77 8.38
N LYS A 103 -4.82 -14.44 7.93
CA LYS A 103 -5.80 -15.46 7.51
C LYS A 103 -5.28 -16.30 6.33
N ALA A 104 -4.77 -15.65 5.28
CA ALA A 104 -4.21 -16.35 4.12
C ALA A 104 -3.02 -17.23 4.52
N ARG A 105 -2.15 -16.74 5.41
CA ARG A 105 -1.03 -17.51 5.96
C ARG A 105 -1.48 -18.76 6.71
N THR A 106 -2.50 -18.64 7.54
CA THR A 106 -3.05 -19.78 8.30
C THR A 106 -3.67 -20.81 7.37
N GLU A 107 -4.45 -20.39 6.36
CA GLU A 107 -5.01 -21.31 5.36
C GLU A 107 -3.92 -22.00 4.55
N LEU A 108 -2.88 -21.27 4.12
CA LEU A 108 -1.75 -21.85 3.41
C LEU A 108 -1.06 -22.93 4.24
N LYS A 109 -0.85 -22.68 5.55
CA LYS A 109 -0.29 -23.68 6.47
C LYS A 109 -1.17 -24.92 6.56
N ARG A 110 -2.50 -24.74 6.69
CA ARG A 110 -3.47 -25.85 6.73
C ARG A 110 -3.44 -26.68 5.45
N MET A 111 -3.36 -26.03 4.29
CA MET A 111 -3.29 -26.69 2.99
C MET A 111 -1.98 -27.45 2.81
N ALA A 112 -0.86 -26.89 3.26
CA ALA A 112 0.44 -27.56 3.24
C ALA A 112 0.43 -28.84 4.08
N GLU A 113 -0.13 -28.80 5.30
CA GLU A 113 -0.29 -29.97 6.16
C GLU A 113 -1.18 -31.04 5.54
N LEU A 114 -2.29 -30.65 4.90
CA LEU A 114 -3.18 -31.57 4.19
C LEU A 114 -2.47 -32.25 3.00
N CYS A 115 -1.77 -31.46 2.19
CA CYS A 115 -1.00 -31.95 1.05
C CYS A 115 0.07 -32.94 1.50
N GLN A 116 0.77 -32.65 2.61
CA GLN A 116 1.77 -33.56 3.19
C GLN A 116 1.14 -34.90 3.64
N LYS A 117 -0.03 -34.86 4.28
CA LYS A 117 -0.77 -36.07 4.68
C LYS A 117 -1.20 -36.89 3.47
N GLN A 118 -1.78 -36.25 2.45
CA GLN A 118 -2.20 -36.93 1.22
C GLN A 118 -1.01 -37.53 0.48
N HIS A 119 0.12 -36.82 0.41
CA HIS A 119 1.34 -37.33 -0.19
C HIS A 119 1.86 -38.59 0.54
N LYS A 120 1.81 -38.60 1.88
CA LYS A 120 2.17 -39.77 2.68
C LYS A 120 1.25 -40.96 2.39
N GLN A 121 -0.07 -40.74 2.36
CA GLN A 121 -1.05 -41.80 2.04
C GLN A 121 -0.86 -42.35 0.63
N LEU A 122 -0.62 -41.49 -0.37
CA LEU A 122 -0.35 -41.92 -1.74
C LEU A 122 0.90 -42.81 -1.80
N LYS A 123 1.95 -42.46 -1.06
CA LYS A 123 3.18 -43.27 -0.98
C LYS A 123 2.91 -44.64 -0.34
N GLU A 124 2.09 -44.69 0.71
CA GLU A 124 1.67 -45.94 1.35
C GLU A 124 0.87 -46.83 0.38
N TYR A 125 -0.11 -46.27 -0.34
CA TYR A 125 -0.88 -47.00 -1.34
C TYR A 125 0.00 -47.50 -2.50
N GLN A 126 0.93 -46.69 -2.99
CA GLN A 126 1.89 -47.11 -4.02
C GLN A 126 2.74 -48.30 -3.57
N ASN A 127 3.20 -48.31 -2.32
CA ASN A 127 3.96 -49.42 -1.77
C ASN A 127 3.10 -50.69 -1.64
N MET A 128 1.84 -50.54 -1.21
CA MET A 128 0.89 -51.65 -1.10
C MET A 128 0.59 -52.27 -2.47
N ILE A 129 0.33 -51.45 -3.49
CA ILE A 129 0.11 -51.91 -4.88
C ILE A 129 1.32 -52.71 -5.36
N LYS A 130 2.54 -52.16 -5.22
CA LYS A 130 3.78 -52.87 -5.60
C LYS A 130 3.94 -54.21 -4.89
N SER A 131 3.59 -54.29 -3.60
CA SER A 131 3.63 -55.54 -2.84
C SER A 131 2.63 -56.58 -3.38
N LEU A 132 1.39 -56.16 -3.63
CA LEU A 132 0.35 -57.02 -4.18
C LEU A 132 0.68 -57.49 -5.60
N GLU A 133 1.21 -56.62 -6.45
CA GLU A 133 1.69 -56.97 -7.79
C GLU A 133 2.81 -58.03 -7.73
N ALA A 134 3.77 -57.87 -6.81
CA ALA A 134 4.82 -58.87 -6.60
C ALA A 134 4.26 -60.22 -6.10
N GLN A 135 3.25 -60.21 -5.21
CA GLN A 135 2.58 -61.42 -4.75
C GLN A 135 1.84 -62.13 -5.89
N LEU A 136 1.08 -61.40 -6.72
CA LEU A 136 0.39 -61.94 -7.89
C LEU A 136 1.37 -62.53 -8.92
N ALA A 137 2.49 -61.86 -9.18
CA ALA A 137 3.54 -62.36 -10.06
C ALA A 137 4.17 -63.66 -9.53
N ASN A 138 4.35 -63.79 -8.21
CA ASN A 138 4.89 -65.01 -7.60
C ASN A 138 3.86 -66.15 -7.56
N GLN A 139 2.57 -65.85 -7.38
CA GLN A 139 1.50 -66.86 -7.37
C GLN A 139 1.26 -67.45 -8.77
N THR A 140 1.37 -66.63 -9.82
CA THR A 140 1.32 -67.10 -11.23
C THR A 140 2.45 -68.07 -11.57
N LYS A 141 3.62 -67.94 -10.93
CA LYS A 141 4.76 -68.86 -11.11
C LYS A 141 4.58 -70.21 -10.38
N GLN A 142 3.68 -70.30 -9.40
CA GLN A 142 3.42 -71.51 -8.60
C GLN A 142 2.19 -72.29 -9.08
N ALA A 143 1.39 -71.75 -10.00
CA ALA A 143 0.22 -72.41 -10.58
C ALA A 143 0.57 -73.23 -11.84
N SER A 144 1.19 -74.41 -11.66
CA SER A 144 1.04 -75.60 -12.53
C SER A 144 2.02 -76.73 -12.16
N PRO A 145 1.59 -77.78 -11.45
CA PRO A 145 2.28 -79.07 -11.42
C PRO A 145 1.87 -80.00 -12.59
N PHE A 146 0.87 -79.63 -13.39
CA PHE A 146 0.35 -80.46 -14.48
C PHE A 146 0.36 -79.70 -15.81
N ASN A 147 1.54 -79.58 -16.42
CA ASN A 147 1.66 -79.38 -17.86
C ASN A 147 2.52 -80.52 -18.41
N ILE A 148 1.84 -81.53 -18.97
CA ILE A 148 2.46 -82.63 -19.71
C ILE A 148 2.83 -82.10 -21.10
N PRO A 149 4.06 -82.27 -21.60
CA PRO A 149 4.41 -81.90 -22.95
C PRO A 149 3.97 -83.03 -23.89
N ILE A 150 3.04 -82.75 -24.81
CA ILE A 150 2.75 -83.65 -25.93
C ILE A 150 3.16 -82.93 -27.22
N SER A 151 4.10 -83.53 -27.93
CA SER A 151 4.38 -83.26 -29.35
C SER A 151 4.92 -84.57 -29.96
N PRO A 152 4.84 -84.84 -31.28
CA PRO A 152 4.19 -84.09 -32.36
C PRO A 152 3.27 -84.96 -33.25
N SER A 153 2.20 -84.41 -33.81
CA SER A 153 1.66 -84.93 -35.07
C SER A 153 1.18 -83.79 -35.96
N SER A 154 1.81 -83.75 -37.12
CA SER A 154 1.58 -82.85 -38.25
C SER A 154 0.13 -82.87 -38.70
N ASN A 155 -0.54 -81.71 -38.68
CA ASN A 155 -1.53 -81.34 -39.68
C ASN A 155 -1.58 -79.80 -39.77
N LEU A 156 -1.38 -79.28 -40.97
CA LEU A 156 -1.34 -77.86 -41.29
C LEU A 156 -2.76 -77.32 -41.54
N SER A 157 -3.17 -76.35 -40.70
CA SER A 157 -3.97 -75.12 -40.98
C SER A 157 -5.44 -75.22 -41.47
N PRO A 158 -6.30 -74.16 -41.34
CA PRO A 158 -6.04 -72.78 -40.92
C PRO A 158 -7.04 -72.13 -39.92
N SER A 159 -6.71 -70.91 -39.51
CA SER A 159 -7.62 -69.82 -39.10
C SER A 159 -8.21 -69.81 -37.68
N PHE A 160 -7.41 -69.20 -36.80
CA PHE A 160 -7.78 -68.11 -35.91
C PHE A 160 -9.10 -67.39 -36.29
N ILE A 161 -10.10 -67.45 -35.40
CA ILE A 161 -10.94 -66.34 -34.90
C ILE A 161 -11.75 -66.94 -33.75
N GLN A 162 -11.28 -66.75 -32.51
CA GLN A 162 -12.15 -66.90 -31.34
C GLN A 162 -12.63 -65.50 -30.97
N THR A 163 -13.89 -65.25 -31.31
CA THR A 163 -14.63 -64.05 -30.97
C THR A 163 -14.57 -63.78 -29.47
N THR A 164 -13.95 -62.69 -29.07
CA THR A 164 -14.18 -62.11 -27.74
C THR A 164 -15.58 -61.50 -27.72
N PRO A 165 -16.38 -61.69 -26.65
CA PRO A 165 -17.62 -60.94 -26.52
C PRO A 165 -17.26 -59.48 -26.32
N THR A 166 -17.66 -58.65 -27.29
CA THR A 166 -17.58 -57.19 -27.18
C THR A 166 -18.57 -56.74 -26.11
N TYR A 167 -18.12 -56.62 -24.87
CA TYR A 167 -18.82 -55.76 -23.91
C TYR A 167 -18.56 -54.32 -24.31
N LYS A 168 -19.56 -53.70 -24.93
CA LYS A 168 -19.64 -52.24 -25.08
C LYS A 168 -19.69 -51.61 -23.69
N ARG A 169 -18.53 -51.33 -23.08
CA ARG A 169 -18.45 -50.37 -21.98
C ARG A 169 -18.35 -48.99 -22.60
N THR A 170 -19.49 -48.30 -22.67
CA THR A 170 -19.52 -46.87 -22.94
C THR A 170 -18.75 -46.17 -21.84
N ALA A 171 -17.55 -45.69 -22.14
CA ALA A 171 -16.91 -44.66 -21.34
C ALA A 171 -17.72 -43.37 -21.54
N LYS A 172 -18.50 -42.98 -20.53
CA LYS A 172 -18.99 -41.60 -20.39
C LYS A 172 -18.50 -41.06 -19.06
N SER A 173 -17.33 -40.41 -19.17
CA SER A 173 -16.95 -39.16 -18.53
C SER A 173 -17.55 -38.86 -17.16
N THR A 174 -16.68 -38.90 -16.15
CA THR A 174 -16.77 -38.09 -14.95
C THR A 174 -16.95 -36.61 -15.33
N PRO A 175 -17.96 -35.88 -14.82
CA PRO A 175 -17.93 -34.43 -14.82
C PRO A 175 -17.20 -33.98 -13.55
N TYR A 176 -15.86 -33.92 -13.61
CA TYR A 176 -15.09 -33.18 -12.61
C TYR A 176 -14.10 -32.26 -13.32
N SER A 177 -14.60 -31.10 -13.73
CA SER A 177 -13.78 -29.91 -13.92
C SER A 177 -14.45 -28.76 -13.16
N GLN A 178 -14.31 -28.75 -11.83
CA GLN A 178 -14.34 -27.45 -11.16
C GLN A 178 -12.99 -26.80 -11.41
N THR A 179 -13.03 -25.76 -12.25
CA THR A 179 -11.98 -24.77 -12.42
C THR A 179 -11.64 -24.18 -11.05
N TYR A 180 -10.52 -24.64 -10.47
CA TYR A 180 -9.84 -23.84 -9.47
C TYR A 180 -9.36 -22.56 -10.17
N GLN A 181 -10.04 -21.44 -9.90
CA GLN A 181 -9.50 -20.13 -10.22
C GLN A 181 -8.30 -19.89 -9.31
N SER A 182 -7.11 -20.15 -9.85
CA SER A 182 -5.87 -19.60 -9.31
C SER A 182 -5.86 -18.09 -9.60
N ASN A 183 -6.30 -17.29 -8.63
CA ASN A 183 -6.00 -15.86 -8.63
C ASN A 183 -4.53 -15.67 -8.22
N LEU A 184 -3.62 -16.08 -9.10
CA LEU A 184 -2.22 -15.64 -9.09
C LEU A 184 -2.22 -14.20 -9.58
N VAL A 185 -2.07 -13.26 -8.65
CA VAL A 185 -1.89 -11.85 -8.94
C VAL A 185 -0.47 -11.66 -9.47
N THR A 186 -0.30 -11.81 -10.79
CA THR A 186 0.90 -11.37 -11.50
C THR A 186 0.58 -10.01 -12.13
N PRO A 187 1.28 -8.91 -11.81
CA PRO A 187 1.02 -7.64 -12.44
C PRO A 187 1.54 -7.65 -13.89
N ALA A 188 0.63 -7.55 -14.85
CA ALA A 188 0.96 -7.37 -16.25
C ALA A 188 1.65 -6.01 -16.45
N ARG A 189 2.84 -6.05 -17.06
CA ARG A 189 3.65 -4.89 -17.46
C ARG A 189 3.02 -4.29 -18.72
N ILE A 190 2.20 -3.24 -18.57
CA ILE A 190 1.62 -2.55 -19.73
C ILE A 190 2.69 -1.66 -20.38
N SER A 191 3.07 -2.04 -21.59
CA SER A 191 3.89 -1.28 -22.54
C SER A 191 3.11 -0.09 -23.11
N LYS A 192 3.80 1.04 -23.27
CA LYS A 192 3.29 2.29 -23.85
C LYS A 192 2.97 2.12 -25.34
N HIS A 193 1.90 2.77 -25.80
CA HIS A 193 1.90 3.43 -27.11
C HIS A 193 1.07 4.73 -27.08
N ARG A 194 1.64 5.75 -27.73
CA ARG A 194 1.18 7.14 -27.91
C ARG A 194 0.16 7.27 -29.06
N SER A 195 -0.75 8.23 -28.96
CA SER A 195 -1.01 9.33 -29.94
C SER A 195 -2.16 10.23 -29.43
N SER A 196 -1.93 11.53 -29.16
CA SER A 196 -2.25 12.73 -29.99
C SER A 196 -3.76 13.01 -30.07
N GLY A 197 -4.40 14.15 -29.79
CA GLY A 197 -4.19 15.56 -29.36
C GLY A 197 -5.63 16.12 -29.10
N ILE A 198 -5.96 17.27 -28.49
CA ILE A 198 -5.63 18.67 -28.79
C ILE A 198 -6.19 19.56 -27.63
N SER A 199 -5.37 20.55 -27.26
CA SER A 199 -5.58 21.89 -26.63
C SER A 199 -6.83 22.30 -25.83
N ALA A 200 -6.59 22.82 -24.62
CA ALA A 200 -6.81 24.23 -24.28
C ALA A 200 -5.88 24.70 -23.11
N GLN A 201 -5.13 25.77 -23.37
CA GLN A 201 -4.32 26.63 -22.47
C GLN A 201 -5.17 27.27 -21.34
N SER A 202 -4.69 27.88 -20.24
CA SER A 202 -3.42 28.18 -19.53
C SER A 202 -3.85 29.13 -18.37
N GLN A 203 -3.46 29.03 -17.09
CA GLN A 203 -2.25 29.57 -16.42
C GLN A 203 -2.29 29.16 -14.92
N ARG A 204 -1.27 28.48 -14.33
CA ARG A 204 -0.11 29.00 -13.55
C ARG A 204 -0.51 29.73 -12.23
N SER A 205 -0.03 29.42 -11.01
CA SER A 205 1.24 28.78 -10.57
C SER A 205 1.22 28.24 -9.11
N ASN A 206 2.02 27.18 -8.90
CA ASN A 206 2.94 26.88 -7.78
C ASN A 206 2.50 26.79 -6.30
N THR A 207 2.44 25.55 -5.79
CA THR A 207 3.19 25.14 -4.58
C THR A 207 3.71 23.71 -4.73
N SER A 208 5.03 23.56 -4.67
CA SER A 208 5.77 22.32 -4.68
C SER A 208 5.86 21.70 -3.29
N ASN A 209 5.33 20.48 -3.13
CA ASN A 209 5.90 19.45 -2.24
C ASN A 209 5.39 18.08 -2.72
N LYS A 210 6.24 17.38 -3.49
CA LYS A 210 5.96 16.05 -4.04
C LYS A 210 6.05 15.02 -2.91
N ILE A 211 4.91 14.50 -2.46
CA ILE A 211 4.86 13.24 -1.72
C ILE A 211 5.06 12.12 -2.76
N SER A 212 6.31 11.66 -2.91
CA SER A 212 6.61 10.42 -3.63
C SER A 212 6.10 9.25 -2.79
N SER A 213 4.97 8.67 -3.18
CA SER A 213 4.48 7.41 -2.63
C SER A 213 5.00 6.25 -3.49
N THR A 214 6.07 5.62 -3.06
CA THR A 214 6.48 4.30 -3.55
C THR A 214 6.49 3.33 -2.37
N VAL A 215 5.31 2.77 -2.05
CA VAL A 215 5.22 1.64 -1.12
C VAL A 215 5.41 0.36 -1.93
N PHE A 216 6.61 -0.19 -1.88
CA PHE A 216 6.88 -1.59 -2.19
C PHE A 216 7.36 -2.28 -0.91
N THR A 217 6.67 -3.35 -0.52
CA THR A 217 7.18 -4.43 0.36
C THR A 217 6.67 -5.76 -0.24
N PRO A 218 7.28 -6.96 -0.04
CA PRO A 218 8.40 -7.40 0.83
C PRO A 218 9.43 -8.34 0.09
N PRO A 219 10.45 -9.04 0.69
CA PRO A 219 10.37 -10.20 1.66
C PRO A 219 11.43 -10.23 2.83
N THR A 220 11.09 -10.51 4.12
CA THR A 220 11.29 -11.72 5.03
C THR A 220 12.73 -12.29 5.25
N PRO A 221 13.06 -13.10 6.31
CA PRO A 221 12.91 -13.02 7.80
C PRO A 221 14.18 -13.44 8.64
N GLU A 222 14.08 -13.37 9.99
CA GLU A 222 14.89 -14.01 11.11
C GLU A 222 16.37 -13.57 11.33
N SER A 223 16.97 -13.42 12.52
CA SER A 223 16.65 -13.62 13.95
C SER A 223 17.71 -12.87 14.82
N ALA A 224 17.65 -13.03 16.15
CA ALA A 224 18.65 -12.70 17.19
C ALA A 224 18.54 -11.32 17.86
N GLY A 225 18.27 -11.36 19.16
CA GLY A 225 18.00 -10.19 19.99
C GLY A 225 19.24 -9.44 20.45
N TYR A 226 19.01 -8.24 20.97
CA TYR A 226 19.87 -7.61 21.96
C TYR A 226 19.02 -6.85 22.96
N THR A 227 19.14 -7.29 24.20
CA THR A 227 18.84 -6.58 25.44
C THR A 227 19.62 -5.27 25.56
N ASN A 228 19.09 -4.35 26.38
CA ASN A 228 19.68 -3.11 26.93
C ASN A 228 19.22 -1.79 26.29
N PHE A 229 18.11 -1.24 26.80
CA PHE A 229 17.84 0.20 26.70
C PHE A 229 17.05 0.78 27.89
N LEU A 230 17.27 0.23 29.10
CA LEU A 230 16.78 0.80 30.36
C LEU A 230 17.95 1.00 31.34
N LYS A 231 18.89 1.86 30.96
CA LYS A 231 20.00 2.28 31.84
C LYS A 231 20.21 3.78 31.93
N ASN A 232 19.24 4.61 31.50
CA ASN A 232 19.27 6.07 31.71
C ASN A 232 17.86 6.66 31.79
N LEU A 233 17.06 6.18 32.74
CA LEU A 233 15.98 6.91 33.39
C LEU A 233 15.97 6.52 34.86
#